data_AF-A0A2A4LIL7-F1
#
_entry.id   AF-A0A2A4LIL7-F1
#
_cell.length_a   1.000
_cell.length_b   1.000
_cell.length_c   1.000
_cell.angle_alpha   90.00
_cell.angle_beta   90.00
_cell.angle_gamma   90.00
#
_symmetry.space_group_name_H-M   'P 1'
#
loop_
_entity.id
_entity.type
_entity.pdbx_description
1 polymer ?
#
loop_
_entity_poly.entity_id
_entity_poly.type
_entity_poly.pdbx_seq_one_letter_code
_entity_poly.pdbx_strand_id
1 'polypeptide(L)' 'MALFTFTKTETTKKSTGFIAKYAETSRLRRAEKQLNRMNDRMLEDIGLSRGDVHGKVWGSF' A
#
# COMPACT_ATOMS: atom_id res chain seq x y z
N MET A 1 -29.27 6.07 -41.97
CA MET A 1 -28.35 5.02 -41.48
C MET A 1 -27.20 5.70 -40.74
N ALA A 2 -26.90 5.15 -39.55
CA ALA A 2 -25.72 5.35 -38.70
C ALA A 2 -25.24 6.78 -38.39
N LEU A 3 -25.31 7.14 -37.10
CA LEU A 3 -24.17 7.65 -36.33
C LEU A 3 -24.56 7.72 -34.84
N PHE A 4 -24.49 6.58 -34.16
CA PHE A 4 -24.43 6.56 -32.70
C PHE A 4 -23.00 6.89 -32.27
N THR A 5 -22.71 8.17 -32.04
CA THR A 5 -21.47 8.59 -31.38
C THR A 5 -21.65 8.41 -29.87
N PHE A 6 -21.46 7.18 -29.39
CA PHE A 6 -21.45 6.88 -27.96
C PHE A 6 -20.14 7.41 -27.35
N THR A 7 -20.17 8.63 -26.82
CA THR A 7 -19.08 9.19 -26.02
C THR A 7 -19.03 8.47 -24.68
N LYS A 8 -18.27 7.37 -24.61
CA LYS A 8 -17.96 6.71 -23.34
C LYS A 8 -17.01 7.62 -22.55
N THR A 9 -17.58 8.55 -21.81
CA THR A 9 -16.88 9.35 -20.82
C THR A 9 -16.54 8.45 -19.64
N GLU A 10 -15.26 8.13 -19.55
CA GLU A 10 -14.44 8.50 -18.40
C GLU A 10 -14.96 8.03 -17.04
N THR A 11 -14.37 6.91 -16.61
CA THR A 11 -13.69 6.88 -15.31
C THR A 11 -14.61 7.01 -14.09
N THR A 12 -15.14 5.86 -13.69
CA THR A 12 -15.70 5.60 -12.36
C THR A 12 -14.62 5.78 -11.28
N LYS A 13 -14.33 7.04 -10.90
CA LYS A 13 -13.37 7.42 -9.84
C LYS A 13 -13.73 6.92 -8.42
N LYS A 14 -14.76 6.09 -8.25
CA LYS A 14 -15.18 5.55 -6.95
C LYS A 14 -14.69 4.13 -6.67
N SER A 15 -14.43 3.29 -7.69
CA SER A 15 -13.92 1.92 -7.49
C SER A 15 -12.39 1.89 -7.38
N THR A 16 -11.69 2.83 -8.01
CA THR A 16 -10.23 2.99 -7.88
C THR A 16 -9.83 3.26 -6.44
N GLY A 17 -10.63 3.98 -5.65
CA GLY A 17 -10.30 4.32 -4.27
C GLY A 17 -10.20 3.10 -3.35
N PHE A 18 -11.13 2.14 -3.47
CA PHE A 18 -11.08 0.92 -2.68
C PHE A 18 -9.92 0.03 -3.13
N ILE A 19 -9.75 -0.20 -4.43
CA ILE A 19 -8.62 -1.00 -4.97
C ILE A 19 -7.27 -0.37 -4.60
N ALA A 20 -7.17 0.97 -4.64
CA ALA A 20 -5.97 1.70 -4.24
C ALA A 20 -5.67 1.52 -2.74
N LYS A 21 -6.69 1.61 -1.87
CA LYS A 21 -6.53 1.34 -0.42
C LYS A 21 -6.14 -0.11 -0.13
N TYR A 22 -6.72 -1.07 -0.85
CA TYR A 22 -6.32 -2.48 -0.72
C TYR A 22 -4.89 -2.71 -1.21
N ALA A 23 -4.49 -2.07 -2.31
CA ALA A 23 -3.12 -2.15 -2.82
C ALA A 23 -2.12 -1.53 -1.82
N GLU A 24 -2.44 -0.39 -1.23
CA GLU A 24 -1.61 0.28 -0.23
C GLU A 24 -1.45 -0.56 1.03
N THR A 25 -2.55 -1.05 1.61
CA THR A 25 -2.48 -1.93 2.80
C THR A 25 -1.73 -3.24 2.52
N SER A 26 -1.85 -3.79 1.30
CA SER A 26 -1.08 -4.97 0.90
C SER A 26 0.43 -4.69 0.82
N ARG A 27 0.83 -3.48 0.40
CA ARG A 27 2.24 -3.04 0.37
C ARG A 27 2.78 -2.87 1.78
N LEU A 28 2.02 -2.25 2.68
CA LEU A 28 2.39 -2.08 4.09
C LEU A 28 2.59 -3.45 4.77
N ARG A 29 1.63 -4.38 4.61
CA ARG A 29 1.76 -5.75 5.15
C ARG A 29 2.99 -6.49 4.60
N ARG A 30 3.32 -6.31 3.32
CA ARG A 30 4.52 -6.90 2.73
C ARG A 30 5.79 -6.28 3.31
N ALA A 31 5.82 -4.96 3.50
CA ALA A 31 6.93 -4.26 4.12
C ALA A 31 7.14 -4.73 5.56
N GLU A 32 6.09 -4.80 6.38
CA GLU A 32 6.13 -5.34 7.74
C GLU A 32 6.65 -6.79 7.77
N LYS A 33 6.18 -7.65 6.86
CA LYS A 33 6.67 -9.04 6.77
C LYS A 33 8.13 -9.11 6.37
N GLN A 34 8.60 -8.24 5.48
CA GLN A 34 10.01 -8.19 5.09
C GLN A 34 10.88 -7.70 6.24
N LEU A 35 10.49 -6.61 6.91
CA LEU A 35 11.18 -6.10 8.10
C LEU A 35 11.21 -7.15 9.23
N ASN A 36 10.10 -7.82 9.50
CA ASN A 36 10.06 -8.89 10.52
C ASN A 36 10.92 -10.11 10.18
N ARG A 37 11.21 -10.35 8.89
CA ARG A 37 12.13 -11.41 8.45
C ARG A 37 13.60 -10.99 8.56
N MET A 38 13.89 -9.71 8.59
CA MET A 38 15.26 -9.21 8.78
C MET A 38 15.73 -9.52 10.22
N ASN A 39 17.04 -9.69 10.37
CA ASN A 39 17.67 -9.86 11.68
C ASN A 39 17.69 -8.51 12.41
N ASP A 40 17.70 -8.54 13.75
CA ASP A 40 17.66 -7.35 14.59
C ASP A 40 18.85 -6.42 14.31
N ARG A 41 20.03 -6.96 14.01
CA ARG A 41 21.19 -6.14 13.58
C ARG A 41 20.96 -5.38 12.27
N MET A 42 20.21 -5.96 11.33
CA MET A 42 19.87 -5.28 10.07
C MET A 42 18.80 -4.22 10.29
N LEU A 43 17.88 -4.46 11.22
CA LEU A 43 16.90 -3.46 11.66
C LEU A 43 17.60 -2.30 12.37
N GLU A 44 18.56 -2.59 13.24
CA GLU A 44 19.37 -1.58 13.94
C GLU A 44 20.21 -0.74 12.97
N ASP A 45 20.79 -1.35 11.93
CA ASP A 45 21.57 -0.64 10.90
C ASP A 45 20.73 0.42 10.15
N ILE A 46 19.44 0.15 9.94
CA ILE A 46 18.49 1.11 9.36
C ILE A 46 17.80 2.00 10.42
N GLY A 47 18.25 1.92 11.68
CA GLY A 47 17.73 2.72 12.79
C GLY A 47 16.32 2.33 13.25
N LEU A 48 15.91 1.08 13.03
CA LEU A 48 14.62 0.55 13.45
C LEU A 48 14.78 -0.50 14.56
N SER A 49 13.95 -0.43 15.60
CA SER A 49 13.77 -1.54 16.53
C SER A 49 12.62 -2.44 16.07
N ARG A 50 12.67 -3.73 16.40
CA ARG A 50 11.58 -4.69 16.08
C ARG A 50 10.23 -4.25 16.63
N GLY A 51 10.22 -3.58 17.79
CA GLY A 51 9.00 -2.99 18.37
C GLY A 51 8.44 -1.82 17.56
N ASP A 52 9.30 -1.05 16.89
CA ASP A 52 8.93 0.14 16.13
C ASP A 52 8.48 -0.18 14.70
N VAL A 53 8.84 -1.36 14.17
CA VAL A 53 8.48 -1.78 12.80
C VAL A 53 6.99 -1.65 12.54
N HIS A 54 6.15 -2.09 13.48
CA HIS A 54 4.71 -2.01 13.34
C HIS A 54 4.23 -0.55 13.27
N GLY A 55 4.66 0.28 14.22
CA GLY A 55 4.27 1.70 14.26
C GLY A 55 4.75 2.48 13.02
N LYS A 56 5.97 2.22 12.54
CA LYS A 56 6.53 2.87 11.35
C LYS A 56 5.86 2.45 10.05
N VAL A 57 5.47 1.19 9.91
CA VAL A 57 4.78 0.69 8.70
C VAL A 57 3.34 1.16 8.67
N TRP A 58 2.65 1.17 9.81
CA TRP A 58 1.23 1.50 9.89
C TRP A 58 0.95 2.97 10.22
N GLY A 59 1.98 3.76 10.53
CA GLY A 59 1.86 5.17 10.91
C GLY A 59 1.19 5.39 12.27
N SER A 60 1.19 4.37 13.13
CA SER A 60 0.67 4.45 14.49
C SER A 60 1.85 4.76 15.42
N PHE A 61 1.98 6.02 15.85
CA PHE A 61 2.98 6.45 16.83
C PHE A 61 2.44 6.29 18.25
#